data_AF-A0AA91PZC6-F1
#
_entry.id   AF-A0AA91PZC6-F1
#
_cell.length_a   1.000
_cell.length_b   1.000
_cell.length_c   1.000
_cell.angle_alpha   90.00
_cell.angle_beta   90.00
_cell.angle_gamma   90.00
#
_symmetry.space_group_name_H-M   'P 1'
#
loop_
_entity.id
_entity.type
_entity.pdbx_description
1 polymer ?
#
loop_
_entity_poly.entity_id
_entity_poly.type
_entity_poly.pdbx_seq_one_letter_code
_entity_poly.pdbx_strand_id
1 'polypeptide(L)'
;MPSRNSVNKPKGKLQAAHRSNVISKKKAYRANRVVPTRSSNGRYNTDTAPRPTDSKALALYSGGLASTGNGVTTTTLSKKRAKKIERNKRYVAKRNEQLNIDLAVKQEGMDIDMEPQGKRVKPQKAPTTLDKVKEAFWAAVEDSTSGDMGLNVSSEGTTIGIQAF
;
A
#
# COMPACT_ATOMS: atom_id res chain seq x y z
N MET A 1 30.00 -40.73 31.31
CA MET A 1 30.85 -41.88 31.73
C MET A 1 31.23 -42.69 30.50
N PRO A 2 32.39 -43.37 30.49
CA PRO A 2 32.72 -44.38 29.48
C PRO A 2 31.62 -45.44 29.43
N SER A 3 31.34 -46.00 28.26
CA SER A 3 30.35 -47.08 28.14
C SER A 3 30.90 -48.36 28.76
N ARG A 4 30.04 -49.13 29.44
CA ARG A 4 30.39 -50.42 30.07
C ARG A 4 31.10 -51.39 29.12
N ASN A 5 30.71 -51.39 27.83
CA ASN A 5 31.25 -52.29 26.81
C ASN A 5 32.49 -51.72 26.08
N SER A 6 32.89 -50.48 26.33
CA SER A 6 34.03 -49.84 25.67
C SER A 6 34.63 -48.76 26.57
N VAL A 7 35.31 -49.22 27.61
CA VAL A 7 35.91 -48.37 28.66
C VAL A 7 36.99 -47.45 28.10
N ASN A 8 37.74 -47.92 27.09
CA ASN A 8 38.82 -47.14 26.45
C ASN A 8 38.32 -46.10 25.44
N LYS A 9 37.01 -46.03 25.15
CA LYS A 9 36.44 -45.05 24.20
C LYS A 9 35.72 -43.91 24.93
N PRO A 10 36.14 -42.65 24.75
CA PRO A 10 35.56 -41.50 25.46
C PRO A 10 34.22 -41.06 24.85
N LYS A 11 33.14 -41.82 25.09
CA LYS A 11 31.80 -41.60 24.52
C LYS A 11 31.26 -40.18 24.77
N GLY A 12 31.34 -39.68 26.00
CA GLY A 12 30.80 -38.37 26.38
C GLY A 12 31.49 -37.21 25.65
N LYS A 13 32.83 -37.23 25.57
CA LYS A 13 33.61 -36.19 24.88
C LYS A 13 33.31 -36.17 23.38
N LEU A 14 33.23 -37.35 22.75
CA LEU A 14 32.88 -37.48 21.33
C LEU A 14 31.48 -36.94 21.03
N GLN A 15 30.49 -37.26 21.88
CA GLN A 15 29.13 -36.75 21.71
C GLN A 15 29.04 -35.24 21.91
N ALA A 16 29.77 -34.70 22.90
CA ALA A 16 29.83 -33.26 23.13
C ALA A 16 30.44 -32.52 21.95
N ALA A 17 31.58 -33.00 21.44
CA ALA A 17 32.25 -32.44 20.26
C ALA A 17 31.37 -32.53 19.00
N HIS A 18 30.69 -33.66 18.81
CA HIS A 18 29.75 -33.79 17.69
C HIS A 18 28.60 -32.79 17.80
N ARG A 19 28.00 -32.64 18.98
CA ARG A 19 26.90 -31.68 19.23
C ARG A 19 27.37 -30.24 19.00
N SER A 20 28.53 -29.84 19.52
CA SER A 20 29.06 -28.49 19.31
C SER A 20 29.32 -28.19 17.84
N ASN A 21 29.87 -29.14 17.09
CA ASN A 21 30.11 -28.99 15.65
C ASN A 21 28.80 -28.84 14.85
N VAL A 22 27.80 -29.67 15.14
CA VAL A 22 26.48 -29.57 14.48
C VAL A 22 25.82 -28.23 14.79
N ILE A 23 25.85 -27.78 16.06
CA ILE A 23 25.28 -26.49 16.46
C ILE A 23 26.02 -25.33 15.77
N SER A 24 27.35 -25.39 15.69
CA SER A 24 28.17 -24.36 15.04
C SER A 24 27.88 -24.26 13.55
N LYS A 25 27.77 -25.39 12.84
CA LYS A 25 27.35 -25.43 11.42
C LYS A 25 25.95 -24.83 11.23
N LYS A 26 24.99 -25.20 12.10
CA LYS A 26 23.63 -24.60 12.08
C LYS A 26 23.64 -23.11 12.38
N LYS A 27 24.53 -22.63 13.25
CA LYS A 27 24.68 -21.19 13.55
C LYS A 27 25.27 -20.45 12.36
N ALA A 28 26.31 -20.98 11.72
CA ALA A 28 26.93 -20.38 10.54
C ALA A 28 25.94 -20.30 9.36
N TYR A 29 25.21 -21.39 9.08
CA TYR A 29 24.18 -21.39 8.03
C TYR A 29 23.06 -20.36 8.30
N ARG A 30 22.63 -20.22 9.57
CA ARG A 30 21.64 -19.20 9.95
C ARG A 30 22.21 -17.79 9.83
N ALA A 31 23.45 -17.55 10.23
CA ALA A 31 24.08 -16.23 10.14
C ALA A 31 24.07 -15.69 8.70
N ASN A 32 24.28 -16.55 7.70
CA ASN A 32 24.21 -16.17 6.28
C ASN A 32 22.79 -15.82 5.80
N ARG A 33 21.75 -16.19 6.55
CA ARG A 33 20.33 -15.89 6.24
C ARG A 33 19.73 -14.82 7.16
N VAL A 34 20.47 -14.40 8.19
CA VAL A 34 20.05 -13.37 9.13
C VAL A 34 20.52 -12.03 8.61
N VAL A 35 19.64 -11.03 8.72
CA VAL A 35 19.88 -9.65 8.32
C VAL A 35 21.13 -9.11 9.04
N PRO A 36 22.02 -8.37 8.36
CA PRO A 36 23.25 -7.88 8.97
C PRO A 36 23.00 -7.01 10.21
N THR A 37 24.01 -6.96 11.08
CA THR A 37 23.96 -6.32 12.39
C THR A 37 23.58 -4.84 12.31
N ARG A 38 22.98 -4.30 13.37
CA ARG A 38 22.47 -2.91 13.40
C ARG A 38 23.50 -1.83 13.05
N SER A 39 24.78 -2.05 13.34
CA SER A 39 25.88 -1.15 13.02
C SER A 39 26.30 -1.18 11.55
N SER A 40 25.80 -2.13 10.76
CA SER A 40 26.08 -2.18 9.32
C SER A 40 25.24 -1.20 8.52
N ASN A 41 24.47 -0.32 9.18
CA ASN A 41 23.62 0.66 8.53
C ASN A 41 24.54 1.76 7.96
N GLY A 42 24.73 1.74 6.65
CA GLY A 42 25.68 2.61 5.97
C GLY A 42 25.17 2.99 4.60
N ARG A 43 25.94 3.81 3.87
CA ARG A 43 25.55 4.35 2.56
C ARG A 43 25.11 3.28 1.54
N TYR A 44 25.65 2.07 1.65
CA TYR A 44 25.43 0.96 0.72
C TYR A 44 24.61 -0.19 1.32
N ASN A 45 24.13 -0.08 2.56
CA ASN A 45 23.38 -1.14 3.21
C ASN A 45 22.22 -0.56 4.03
N THR A 46 21.03 -0.65 3.46
CA THR A 46 19.76 -0.23 4.08
C THR A 46 19.03 -1.39 4.76
N ASP A 47 19.39 -2.63 4.45
CA ASP A 47 18.75 -3.84 4.96
C ASP A 47 19.46 -4.30 6.23
N THR A 48 19.19 -3.61 7.34
CA THR A 48 19.75 -3.95 8.65
C THR A 48 18.74 -4.58 9.59
N ALA A 49 19.25 -5.32 10.58
CA ALA A 49 18.39 -6.00 11.54
C ALA A 49 17.41 -5.00 12.20
N PRO A 50 16.09 -5.29 12.17
CA PRO A 50 15.08 -4.36 12.65
C PRO A 50 15.29 -4.08 14.15
N ARG A 51 15.03 -2.84 14.57
CA ARG A 51 15.00 -2.50 15.99
C ARG A 51 13.79 -3.17 16.65
N PRO A 52 13.84 -3.46 17.96
CA PRO A 52 12.67 -3.96 18.70
C PRO A 52 11.43 -3.05 18.58
N THR A 53 11.67 -1.74 18.36
CA THR A 53 10.63 -0.72 18.16
C THR A 53 10.08 -0.69 16.73
N ASP A 54 10.78 -1.30 15.77
CA ASP A 54 10.40 -1.23 14.36
C ASP A 54 9.23 -2.18 14.12
N SER A 55 8.11 -1.62 13.66
CA SER A 55 6.91 -2.43 13.47
C SER A 55 7.02 -3.26 12.19
N LYS A 56 6.81 -4.57 12.33
CA LYS A 56 6.72 -5.51 11.18
C LYS A 56 5.67 -5.06 10.15
N ALA A 57 4.58 -4.44 10.60
CA ALA A 57 3.52 -3.95 9.74
C ALA A 57 3.96 -2.78 8.84
N LEU A 58 4.80 -1.87 9.34
CA LEU A 58 5.35 -0.79 8.50
C LEU A 58 6.33 -1.34 7.48
N ALA A 59 7.18 -2.30 7.88
CA ALA A 59 8.12 -2.97 6.99
C ALA A 59 7.39 -3.65 5.82
N LEU A 60 6.35 -4.45 6.12
CA LEU A 60 5.48 -5.06 5.09
C LEU A 60 4.77 -4.04 4.21
N TYR A 61 4.37 -2.88 4.76
CA TYR A 61 3.70 -1.83 4.00
C TYR A 61 4.66 -1.07 3.06
N SER A 62 5.89 -0.82 3.50
CA SER A 62 6.91 -0.11 2.70
C SER A 62 7.65 -1.01 1.72
N GLY A 63 7.33 -2.31 1.67
CA GLY A 63 8.06 -3.30 0.87
C GLY A 63 9.41 -3.70 1.46
N GLY A 64 9.74 -3.22 2.66
CA GLY A 64 10.97 -3.57 3.38
C GLY A 64 10.80 -4.89 4.11
N LEU A 65 11.56 -5.91 3.72
CA LEU A 65 11.62 -7.22 4.37
C LEU A 65 10.28 -7.96 4.51
N ALA A 66 9.63 -8.21 3.38
CA ALA A 66 9.09 -9.56 3.21
C ALA A 66 10.21 -10.40 2.56
N SER A 67 10.69 -11.41 3.28
CA SER A 67 11.55 -12.48 2.73
C SER A 67 13.03 -12.13 2.49
N THR A 68 13.85 -12.33 3.53
CA THR A 68 15.18 -12.98 3.36
C THR A 68 15.06 -14.51 3.20
N GLY A 69 13.92 -15.00 2.71
CA GLY A 69 13.73 -16.41 2.42
C GLY A 69 12.44 -16.64 1.63
N ASN A 70 12.58 -17.08 0.38
CA ASN A 70 11.53 -17.41 -0.59
C ASN A 70 10.61 -18.54 -0.11
N GLY A 71 10.01 -18.42 1.07
CA GLY A 71 9.20 -19.43 1.72
C GLY A 71 7.94 -18.84 2.32
N VAL A 72 7.06 -19.72 2.80
CA VAL A 72 5.81 -19.35 3.45
C VAL A 72 6.10 -18.53 4.71
N THR A 73 5.51 -17.33 4.80
CA THR A 73 5.63 -16.46 5.98
C THR A 73 4.33 -16.46 6.77
N THR A 74 4.42 -16.29 8.09
CA THR A 74 3.27 -16.11 8.97
C THR A 74 2.94 -14.64 9.21
N THR A 75 3.76 -13.73 8.69
CA THR A 75 3.63 -12.28 8.89
C THR A 75 2.80 -11.65 7.78
N THR A 76 1.67 -11.06 8.14
CA THR A 76 0.75 -10.42 7.19
C THR A 76 0.44 -8.99 7.56
N LEU A 77 0.06 -8.18 6.57
CA LEU A 77 -0.45 -6.83 6.78
C LEU A 77 -1.98 -6.86 6.67
N SER A 78 -2.68 -6.69 7.79
CA SER A 78 -4.14 -6.56 7.79
C SER A 78 -4.58 -5.32 6.99
N LYS A 79 -5.60 -5.47 6.15
CA LYS A 79 -6.23 -4.36 5.38
C LYS A 79 -6.65 -3.19 6.29
N LYS A 80 -7.10 -3.48 7.51
CA LYS A 80 -7.44 -2.45 8.52
C LYS A 80 -6.21 -1.62 8.91
N ARG A 81 -5.06 -2.27 9.09
CA ARG A 81 -3.80 -1.60 9.44
C ARG A 81 -3.25 -0.83 8.25
N ALA A 82 -3.31 -1.37 7.04
CA ALA A 82 -2.91 -0.69 5.80
C ALA A 82 -3.64 0.66 5.64
N LYS A 83 -4.98 0.65 5.75
CA LYS A 83 -5.78 1.89 5.70
C LYS A 83 -5.41 2.90 6.79
N LYS A 84 -5.10 2.43 8.02
CA LYS A 84 -4.65 3.32 9.11
C LYS A 84 -3.29 3.95 8.79
N ILE A 85 -2.37 3.18 8.22
CA ILE A 85 -1.04 3.69 7.81
C ILE A 85 -1.20 4.73 6.69
N GLU A 86 -2.00 4.44 5.66
CA GLU A 86 -2.29 5.38 4.57
C GLU A 86 -2.91 6.69 5.08
N ARG A 87 -3.90 6.58 5.97
CA ARG A 87 -4.55 7.76 6.57
C ARG A 87 -3.54 8.60 7.38
N ASN A 88 -2.71 7.95 8.18
CA ASN A 88 -1.69 8.64 8.96
C ASN A 88 -0.62 9.27 8.05
N LYS A 89 -0.23 8.61 6.96
CA LYS A 89 0.68 9.18 5.93
C LYS A 89 0.10 10.48 5.35
N ARG A 90 -1.21 10.52 5.06
CA ARG A 90 -1.89 11.75 4.60
C ARG A 90 -1.89 12.85 5.66
N TYR A 91 -2.08 12.52 6.94
CA TYR A 91 -2.02 13.52 8.01
C TYR A 91 -0.62 14.11 8.20
N VAL A 92 0.42 13.27 8.08
CA VAL A 92 1.81 13.74 8.14
C VAL A 92 2.14 14.63 6.95
N ALA A 93 1.73 14.25 5.73
CA ALA A 93 1.93 15.08 4.54
C ALA A 93 1.31 16.48 4.70
N LYS A 94 0.05 16.54 5.13
CA LYS A 94 -0.64 17.82 5.40
C LYS A 94 0.05 18.66 6.47
N ARG A 95 0.55 18.02 7.53
CA ARG A 95 1.30 18.73 8.58
C ARG A 95 2.62 19.29 8.02
N ASN A 96 3.31 18.53 7.18
CA ASN A 96 4.55 18.98 6.57
C ASN A 96 4.30 20.12 5.57
N GLU A 97 3.22 20.08 4.80
CA GLU A 97 2.77 21.19 3.95
C GLU A 97 2.52 22.45 4.78
N GLN A 98 1.77 22.35 5.88
CA GLN A 98 1.53 23.46 6.80
C GLN A 98 2.83 23.99 7.42
N LEU A 99 3.73 23.13 7.87
CA LEU A 99 5.02 23.54 8.41
C LEU A 99 5.91 24.22 7.36
N ASN A 100 5.85 23.80 6.11
CA ASN A 100 6.56 24.46 5.02
C ASN A 100 5.98 25.84 4.75
N ILE A 101 4.66 26.01 4.84
CA ILE A 101 3.99 27.32 4.77
C ILE A 101 4.39 28.18 5.97
N ASP A 102 4.37 27.64 7.19
CA ASP A 102 4.77 28.38 8.40
C ASP A 102 6.25 28.79 8.37
N LEU A 103 7.12 27.96 7.79
CA LEU A 103 8.53 28.27 7.55
C LEU A 103 8.69 29.34 6.46
N ALA A 104 7.90 29.29 5.39
CA ALA A 104 7.88 30.31 4.36
C ALA A 104 7.38 31.65 4.91
N VAL A 105 6.29 31.66 5.69
CA VAL A 105 5.76 32.86 6.37
C VAL A 105 6.74 33.41 7.40
N LYS A 106 7.51 32.57 8.10
CA LYS A 106 8.61 33.03 8.98
C LYS A 106 9.80 33.58 8.20
N GLN A 107 10.07 33.09 7.00
CA GLN A 107 11.07 33.67 6.10
C GLN A 107 10.57 34.96 5.45
N GLU A 108 9.27 35.06 5.17
CA GLU A 108 8.54 36.19 4.61
C GLU A 108 7.86 37.04 5.70
N GLY A 109 8.51 37.19 6.87
CA GLY A 109 8.08 38.16 7.91
C GLY A 109 8.21 39.64 7.49
N MET A 110 8.17 39.91 6.18
CA MET A 110 8.01 41.21 5.54
C MET A 110 6.83 41.05 4.58
N ASP A 111 5.65 41.48 5.04
CA ASP A 111 4.41 41.71 4.32
C ASP A 111 3.73 40.50 3.63
N ILE A 112 2.51 40.17 4.09
CA ILE A 112 1.26 40.32 3.34
C ILE A 112 0.09 39.69 4.12
N ASP A 113 -0.98 40.46 4.21
CA ASP A 113 -2.31 40.12 4.74
C ASP A 113 -2.94 38.97 3.93
N MET A 114 -3.22 37.83 4.56
CA MET A 114 -3.74 36.62 3.89
C MET A 114 -5.25 36.50 4.07
N GLU A 115 -5.98 36.70 2.97
CA GLU A 115 -7.42 36.42 2.83
C GLU A 115 -7.79 34.95 3.17
N PRO A 116 -9.06 34.68 3.53
CA PRO A 116 -9.46 33.41 4.10
C PRO A 116 -9.48 32.26 3.08
N GLN A 117 -8.84 31.16 3.49
CA GLN A 117 -8.67 29.94 2.70
C GLN A 117 -9.96 29.38 2.09
N GLY A 118 -9.92 29.20 0.76
CA GLY A 118 -10.97 28.56 -0.03
C GLY A 118 -11.32 27.14 0.43
N LYS A 119 -12.62 26.84 0.40
CA LYS A 119 -13.23 25.57 0.79
C LYS A 119 -12.59 24.39 0.04
N ARG A 120 -12.12 23.39 0.82
CA ARG A 120 -11.58 22.12 0.32
C ARG A 120 -12.61 21.38 -0.56
N VAL A 121 -12.36 21.32 -1.86
CA VAL A 121 -13.10 20.45 -2.79
C VAL A 121 -12.82 18.99 -2.42
N LYS A 122 -13.87 18.21 -2.15
CA LYS A 122 -13.75 16.77 -1.90
C LYS A 122 -13.22 16.09 -3.16
N PRO A 123 -12.31 15.10 -3.07
CA PRO A 123 -11.93 14.31 -4.23
C PRO A 123 -13.17 13.55 -4.71
N GLN A 124 -13.73 13.97 -5.84
CA GLN A 124 -14.77 13.20 -6.51
C GLN A 124 -14.18 11.85 -6.90
N LYS A 125 -14.89 10.77 -6.54
CA LYS A 125 -14.51 9.43 -7.01
C LYS A 125 -14.59 9.45 -8.53
N ALA A 126 -13.61 8.85 -9.20
CA ALA A 126 -13.69 8.65 -10.64
C ALA A 126 -15.01 7.93 -10.97
N PRO A 127 -15.82 8.45 -11.92
CA PRO A 127 -17.12 7.89 -12.23
C PRO A 127 -16.94 6.45 -12.71
N THR A 128 -17.73 5.53 -12.15
CA THR A 128 -17.74 4.15 -12.60
C THR A 128 -18.35 4.06 -14.01
N THR A 129 -18.13 2.96 -14.73
CA THR A 129 -18.75 2.75 -16.04
C THR A 129 -20.28 2.85 -15.98
N LEU A 130 -20.87 2.38 -14.87
CA LEU A 130 -22.30 2.49 -14.60
C LEU A 130 -22.73 3.95 -14.42
N ASP A 131 -21.95 4.77 -13.70
CA ASP A 131 -22.26 6.19 -13.50
C ASP A 131 -22.27 6.95 -14.83
N LYS A 132 -21.34 6.65 -15.74
CA LYS A 132 -21.31 7.23 -17.09
C LYS A 132 -22.53 6.83 -17.93
N VAL A 133 -22.98 5.57 -17.82
CA VAL A 133 -24.18 5.10 -18.52
C VAL A 133 -25.43 5.77 -17.97
N LYS A 134 -25.52 5.95 -16.65
CA LYS A 134 -26.63 6.68 -16.03
C LYS A 134 -26.66 8.15 -16.45
N GLU A 135 -25.50 8.81 -16.47
CA GLU A 135 -25.38 10.20 -16.90
C GLU A 135 -25.80 10.36 -18.36
N ALA A 136 -25.32 9.47 -19.26
CA ALA A 136 -25.74 9.45 -20.66
C ALA A 136 -27.23 9.16 -20.84
N PHE A 137 -27.79 8.26 -20.03
CA PHE A 137 -29.23 7.94 -20.07
C PHE A 137 -30.08 9.14 -19.64
N TRP A 138 -29.71 9.82 -18.54
CA TRP A 138 -30.43 11.02 -18.09
C TRP A 138 -30.31 12.16 -19.11
N ALA A 139 -29.14 12.35 -19.71
CA ALA A 139 -28.96 13.33 -20.79
C ALA A 139 -29.87 13.03 -22.00
N ALA A 140 -30.01 11.76 -22.40
CA ALA A 140 -30.89 11.38 -23.51
C ALA A 140 -32.37 11.52 -23.16
N VAL A 141 -32.76 11.24 -21.91
CA VAL A 141 -34.14 11.45 -21.44
C VAL A 141 -34.48 12.94 -21.44
N GLU A 142 -33.61 13.78 -20.89
CA GLU A 142 -33.79 15.24 -20.89
C GLU A 142 -33.90 15.77 -22.33
N ASP A 143 -33.03 15.33 -23.24
CA ASP A 143 -33.07 15.71 -24.66
C ASP A 143 -34.38 15.27 -25.35
N SER A 144 -34.87 14.06 -25.05
CA SER A 144 -36.16 13.56 -25.57
C SER A 144 -37.38 14.29 -25.02
N THR A 145 -37.26 14.94 -23.86
CA THR A 145 -38.32 15.79 -23.29
C THR A 145 -38.25 17.25 -23.73
N SER A 146 -37.07 17.74 -24.13
CA SER A 146 -36.87 19.08 -24.70
C SER A 146 -37.03 19.12 -26.23
N GLY A 147 -36.94 17.97 -26.89
CA GLY A 147 -37.32 17.80 -28.28
C GLY A 147 -38.83 17.82 -28.43
N ASP A 148 -39.37 19.01 -28.70
CA ASP A 148 -40.65 19.15 -29.39
C ASP A 148 -40.52 18.35 -30.71
N MET A 149 -40.95 17.09 -30.73
CA MET A 149 -41.28 16.39 -31.96
C MET A 149 -42.50 17.11 -32.53
N GLY A 150 -42.23 18.26 -33.17
CA GLY A 150 -43.14 18.94 -34.04
C GLY A 150 -43.45 18.02 -35.22
N LEU A 151 -44.34 17.05 -34.98
CA LEU A 151 -45.13 16.43 -36.02
C LEU A 151 -45.92 17.58 -36.63
N ASN A 152 -45.37 18.15 -37.69
CA ASN A 152 -46.04 19.13 -38.50
C ASN A 152 -47.18 18.39 -39.21
N VAL A 153 -48.31 18.23 -38.52
CA VAL A 153 -49.57 17.73 -39.09
C VAL A 153 -50.11 18.86 -39.96
N SER A 154 -49.48 19.06 -41.12
CA SER A 154 -50.09 19.81 -42.20
C SER A 154 -51.23 18.96 -42.73
N SER A 155 -52.44 19.39 -42.45
CA SER A 155 -53.71 18.73 -42.72
C SER A 155 -54.09 18.76 -44.20
N GLU A 156 -53.21 18.32 -45.10
CA GLU A 156 -53.51 18.17 -46.53
C GLU A 156 -52.87 16.87 -47.06
N GLY A 157 -53.69 16.03 -47.68
CA GLY A 157 -53.57 14.59 -47.61
C GLY A 157 -52.50 13.93 -48.47
N THR A 158 -52.07 12.73 -48.05
CA THR A 158 -51.71 11.60 -48.92
C THR A 158 -51.76 10.33 -48.07
N THR A 159 -52.70 9.44 -48.40
CA THR A 159 -52.82 8.10 -47.83
C THR A 159 -51.59 7.28 -48.25
N ILE A 160 -50.66 6.99 -47.34
CA ILE A 160 -49.62 6.00 -47.60
C ILE A 160 -50.28 4.63 -47.48
N GLY A 161 -50.62 4.08 -48.64
CA GLY A 161 -51.32 2.82 -48.79
C GLY A 161 -50.55 1.64 -48.19
N ILE A 162 -51.30 0.73 -47.59
CA ILE A 162 -50.88 -0.65 -47.33
C ILE A 162 -50.69 -1.31 -48.69
N GLN A 163 -49.45 -1.67 -49.04
CA GLN A 163 -49.20 -2.63 -50.12
C GLN A 163 -48.86 -3.97 -49.47
N ALA A 164 -49.88 -4.82 -49.40
CA ALA A 164 -49.72 -6.24 -49.12
C ALA A 164 -49.18 -6.92 -50.37
N PHE A 165 -48.02 -7.57 -50.27
CA PHE A 165 -47.64 -8.84 -50.88
C PHE A 165 -46.50 -9.46 -50.05
#